data_AF-A0A1Y1L488-F1
#
_entry.id   AF-A0A1Y1L488-F1
#
_cell.length_a   1.000
_cell.length_b   1.000
_cell.length_c   1.000
_cell.angle_alpha   90.00
_cell.angle_beta   90.00
_cell.angle_gamma   90.00
#
_symmetry.space_group_name_H-M   'P 1'
#
loop_
_entity.id
_entity.type
_entity.pdbx_description
1 polymer ?
#
loop_
_entity_poly.entity_id
_entity_poly.type
_entity_poly.pdbx_seq_one_letter_code
_entity_poly.pdbx_strand_id
1 'polypeptide(L)'
;KIKSQCVLLTTGTFLKACINIGPEKRPAGRIGDVSSIGLANTLAGLGLKMGRLKTGTPPRLHANSIDFSVCDRQLGDDPPVPFSFMNEKVWIKAEDQKLCYITHTTAAIESIVKDNIHVNRHVREEVRGPRYCPSIESKVLRFGGRKHQVWLEPEGMNSDIIYPNGLSCTLPEELQVKLIRTIPGLEKADVVRPGLFLF
;
A
#
# COMPACT_ATOMS: atom_id res chain seq x y z
N LYS A 1 -34.37 12.26 -13.08
CA LYS A 1 -34.23 12.41 -11.61
C LYS A 1 -34.47 11.04 -10.98
N ILE A 2 -33.58 10.58 -10.12
CA ILE A 2 -33.77 9.34 -9.36
C ILE A 2 -34.46 9.71 -8.05
N LYS A 3 -35.57 9.04 -7.70
CA LYS A 3 -36.31 9.24 -6.45
C LYS A 3 -36.00 8.08 -5.50
N SER A 4 -35.73 8.37 -4.24
CA SER A 4 -35.53 7.34 -3.21
C SER A 4 -36.00 7.86 -1.84
N GLN A 5 -36.41 6.95 -0.97
CA GLN A 5 -36.70 7.25 0.44
C GLN A 5 -35.42 7.25 1.30
N CYS A 6 -34.39 6.52 0.90
CA CYS A 6 -33.12 6.40 1.63
C CYS A 6 -31.95 6.26 0.64
N VAL A 7 -30.80 6.85 0.97
CA VAL A 7 -29.57 6.77 0.15
C VAL A 7 -28.40 6.45 1.07
N LEU A 8 -27.69 5.36 0.77
CA LEU A 8 -26.45 4.99 1.44
C LEU A 8 -25.25 5.46 0.60
N LEU A 9 -24.35 6.24 1.21
CA LEU A 9 -23.15 6.75 0.54
C LEU A 9 -21.92 5.97 1.00
N THR A 10 -21.33 5.19 0.10
CA THR A 10 -20.10 4.41 0.33
C THR A 10 -19.03 4.78 -0.70
N THR A 11 -18.62 6.05 -0.68
CA THR A 11 -17.73 6.64 -1.69
C THR A 11 -16.30 6.11 -1.65
N GLY A 12 -15.94 5.34 -0.62
CA GLY A 12 -14.61 4.79 -0.43
C GLY A 12 -13.55 5.89 -0.53
N THR A 13 -12.59 5.70 -1.44
CA THR A 13 -11.48 6.62 -1.63
C THR A 13 -11.64 7.55 -2.83
N PHE A 14 -12.86 7.78 -3.33
CA PHE A 14 -13.10 8.52 -4.57
C PHE A 14 -13.48 10.00 -4.36
N LEU A 15 -13.96 10.37 -3.16
CA LEU A 15 -14.50 11.70 -2.90
C LEU A 15 -13.41 12.77 -2.85
N LYS A 16 -13.35 13.68 -3.84
CA LYS A 16 -12.25 14.68 -4.01
C LYS A 16 -10.84 14.06 -3.88
N ALA A 17 -10.73 12.82 -4.34
CA ALA A 17 -9.54 12.01 -4.27
C ALA A 17 -8.41 12.52 -5.17
N CYS A 18 -7.17 12.40 -4.67
CA CYS A 18 -5.96 12.80 -5.38
C CYS A 18 -4.81 11.80 -5.11
N ILE A 19 -4.23 11.26 -6.18
CA ILE A 19 -3.03 10.41 -6.11
C ILE A 19 -1.80 11.30 -6.03
N ASN A 20 -0.85 10.91 -5.18
CA ASN A 20 0.44 11.55 -5.00
C ASN A 20 1.57 10.52 -5.15
N ILE A 21 2.53 10.80 -6.03
CA ILE A 21 3.76 10.03 -6.23
C ILE A 21 4.91 11.04 -6.32
N GLY A 22 5.76 11.07 -5.29
CA GLY A 22 6.76 12.09 -5.10
C GLY A 22 6.14 13.51 -5.14
N PRO A 23 6.61 14.40 -6.03
CA PRO A 23 6.03 15.72 -6.23
C PRO A 23 4.77 15.72 -7.11
N GLU A 24 4.51 14.66 -7.87
CA GLU A 24 3.39 14.58 -8.81
C GLU A 24 2.06 14.43 -8.05
N LYS A 25 1.05 15.20 -8.47
CA LYS A 25 -0.32 15.13 -7.96
C LYS A 25 -1.31 15.04 -9.10
N ARG A 26 -2.22 14.05 -9.06
CA ARG A 26 -3.27 13.90 -10.07
C ARG A 26 -4.63 13.55 -9.46
N PRO A 27 -5.74 14.20 -9.87
CA PRO A 27 -7.07 13.83 -9.41
C PRO A 27 -7.44 12.42 -9.86
N ALA A 28 -7.62 11.51 -8.90
CA ALA A 28 -7.97 10.12 -9.18
C ALA A 28 -8.46 9.44 -7.90
N GLY A 29 -9.48 8.58 -8.02
CA GLY A 29 -10.01 7.77 -6.89
C GLY A 29 -9.19 6.51 -6.61
N ARG A 30 -8.65 5.92 -7.68
CA ARG A 30 -7.69 4.80 -7.70
C ARG A 30 -6.84 4.93 -8.95
N ILE A 31 -5.79 4.13 -9.09
CA ILE A 31 -5.00 4.09 -10.34
C ILE A 31 -5.95 3.74 -11.49
N GLY A 32 -6.10 4.64 -12.46
CA GLY A 32 -6.95 4.46 -13.63
C GLY A 32 -8.37 5.02 -13.51
N ASP A 33 -8.80 5.44 -12.30
CA ASP A 33 -10.16 5.91 -12.05
C ASP A 33 -10.24 7.43 -11.81
N VAL A 34 -11.38 8.04 -12.19
CA VAL A 34 -11.67 9.45 -11.94
C VAL A 34 -12.13 9.73 -10.52
N SER A 35 -11.93 10.96 -10.07
CA SER A 35 -12.35 11.45 -8.76
C SER A 35 -13.81 11.93 -8.77
N SER A 36 -14.55 11.71 -7.66
CA SER A 36 -15.92 12.21 -7.49
C SER A 36 -15.92 13.62 -6.89
N ILE A 37 -16.09 14.63 -7.75
CA ILE A 37 -16.02 16.05 -7.38
C ILE A 37 -17.42 16.61 -7.06
N GLY A 38 -18.41 16.32 -7.91
CA GLY A 38 -19.76 16.89 -7.77
C GLY A 38 -20.41 16.51 -6.43
N LEU A 39 -20.40 15.23 -6.08
CA LEU A 39 -20.94 14.75 -4.81
C LEU A 39 -20.25 15.41 -3.60
N ALA A 40 -18.93 15.58 -3.66
CA ALA A 40 -18.18 16.23 -2.59
C ALA A 40 -18.58 17.69 -2.40
N ASN A 41 -18.85 18.40 -3.49
CA ASN A 41 -19.33 19.78 -3.43
C ASN A 41 -20.76 19.86 -2.89
N THR A 42 -21.64 18.92 -3.26
CA THR A 42 -22.99 18.82 -2.69
C THR A 42 -22.94 18.59 -1.18
N LEU A 43 -22.14 17.63 -0.72
CA LEU A 43 -21.99 17.34 0.71
C LEU A 43 -21.43 18.55 1.49
N ALA A 44 -20.44 19.25 0.93
CA ALA A 44 -19.92 20.47 1.52
C ALA A 44 -20.97 21.60 1.57
N GLY A 45 -21.78 21.74 0.52
CA GLY A 45 -22.88 22.72 0.45
C GLY A 45 -23.99 22.46 1.47
N LEU A 46 -24.13 21.24 1.99
CA LEU A 46 -25.04 20.90 3.09
C LEU A 46 -24.48 21.28 4.47
N GLY A 47 -23.30 21.91 4.56
CA GLY A 47 -22.68 22.32 5.81
C GLY A 47 -22.01 21.20 6.60
N LEU A 48 -21.77 20.03 5.97
CA LEU A 48 -21.04 18.93 6.60
C LEU A 48 -19.56 19.28 6.77
N LYS A 49 -18.99 18.92 7.93
CA LYS A 49 -17.55 19.06 8.16
C LYS A 49 -16.79 18.04 7.31
N MET A 50 -16.04 18.53 6.33
CA MET A 50 -15.23 17.71 5.44
C MET A 50 -13.76 17.72 5.89
N GLY A 51 -13.13 16.54 5.87
CA GLY A 51 -11.70 16.37 6.13
C GLY A 51 -11.01 15.63 4.99
N ARG A 52 -9.68 15.57 5.04
CA ARG A 52 -8.87 14.73 4.14
C ARG A 52 -8.08 13.72 4.95
N LEU A 53 -8.18 12.47 4.55
CA LEU A 53 -7.36 11.38 5.08
C LEU A 53 -6.39 10.94 3.99
N LYS A 54 -5.27 10.36 4.41
CA LYS A 54 -4.23 9.88 3.53
C LYS A 54 -3.94 8.42 3.83
N THR A 55 -3.85 7.61 2.78
CA THR A 55 -3.44 6.20 2.88
C THR A 55 -2.42 5.89 1.78
N GLY A 56 -1.46 5.04 2.12
CA GLY A 56 -0.35 4.68 1.26
C GLY A 56 -0.35 3.22 0.91
N THR A 57 0.02 2.92 -0.34
CA THR A 57 0.20 1.55 -0.82
C THR A 57 1.64 1.34 -1.29
N PRO A 58 2.22 0.15 -1.09
CA PRO A 58 3.55 -0.17 -1.60
C PRO A 58 3.58 -0.28 -3.13
N PRO A 59 4.78 -0.26 -3.74
CA PRO A 59 4.97 -0.70 -5.12
C PRO A 59 4.57 -2.17 -5.30
N ARG A 60 4.23 -2.56 -6.53
CA ARG A 60 3.92 -3.95 -6.89
C ARG A 60 5.12 -4.52 -7.61
N LEU A 61 5.51 -5.73 -7.23
CA LEU A 61 6.70 -6.37 -7.74
C LEU A 61 6.32 -7.56 -8.62
N HIS A 62 7.14 -7.86 -9.61
CA HIS A 62 6.97 -9.05 -10.43
C HIS A 62 7.58 -10.28 -9.74
N ALA A 63 6.82 -11.36 -9.58
CA ALA A 63 7.24 -12.56 -8.85
C ALA A 63 8.54 -13.17 -9.42
N ASN A 64 8.65 -13.24 -10.75
CA ASN A 64 9.82 -13.87 -11.42
C ASN A 64 11.13 -13.10 -11.26
N SER A 65 11.07 -11.87 -10.73
CA SER A 65 12.24 -11.03 -10.47
C SER A 65 12.75 -11.09 -9.03
N ILE A 66 12.09 -11.88 -8.18
CA ILE A 66 12.38 -12.00 -6.75
C ILE A 66 13.09 -13.33 -6.48
N ASP A 67 14.19 -13.27 -5.73
CA ASP A 67 14.83 -14.46 -5.18
C ASP A 67 14.20 -14.83 -3.84
N PHE A 68 13.20 -15.71 -3.89
CA PHE A 68 12.52 -16.22 -2.70
C PHE A 68 13.36 -17.23 -1.89
N SER A 69 14.48 -17.72 -2.43
CA SER A 69 15.30 -18.73 -1.75
C SER A 69 15.99 -18.20 -0.50
N VAL A 70 16.21 -16.88 -0.45
CA VAL A 70 16.81 -16.17 0.69
C VAL A 70 15.77 -15.56 1.63
N CYS A 71 14.47 -15.77 1.38
CA CYS A 71 13.38 -15.28 2.22
C CYS A 71 12.81 -16.39 3.10
N ASP A 72 12.32 -16.01 4.28
CA ASP A 72 11.69 -16.95 5.21
C ASP A 72 10.30 -17.32 4.71
N ARG A 73 10.09 -18.60 4.41
CA ARG A 73 8.78 -19.11 3.97
C ARG A 73 7.77 -19.07 5.11
N GLN A 74 6.57 -18.59 4.83
CA GLN A 74 5.45 -18.58 5.75
C GLN A 74 4.29 -19.40 5.16
N LEU A 75 3.99 -20.50 5.84
CA LEU A 75 2.89 -21.39 5.53
C LEU A 75 1.60 -20.88 6.17
N GLY A 76 0.46 -21.20 5.56
CA GLY A 76 -0.84 -21.10 6.21
C GLY A 76 -1.05 -22.21 7.24
N ASP A 77 -2.15 -22.12 7.99
CA ASP A 77 -2.53 -23.15 8.95
C ASP A 77 -2.95 -24.45 8.23
N ASP A 78 -2.62 -25.59 8.85
CA ASP A 78 -3.08 -26.91 8.44
C ASP A 78 -3.71 -27.65 9.66
N PRO A 79 -5.04 -27.84 9.68
CA PRO A 79 -6.01 -27.48 8.64
C PRO A 79 -6.39 -25.98 8.67
N PRO A 80 -6.73 -25.39 7.51
CA PRO A 80 -7.15 -23.98 7.46
C PRO A 80 -8.54 -23.78 8.05
N VAL A 81 -8.68 -22.72 8.85
CA VAL A 81 -9.94 -22.40 9.54
C VAL A 81 -10.84 -21.51 8.66
N PRO A 82 -12.11 -21.88 8.44
CA PRO A 82 -13.06 -21.02 7.72
C PRO A 82 -13.31 -19.71 8.47
N PHE A 83 -13.38 -18.60 7.73
CA PHE A 83 -13.75 -17.31 8.31
C PHE A 83 -15.26 -17.23 8.67
N SER A 84 -16.12 -17.93 7.92
CA SER A 84 -17.57 -17.94 8.14
C SER A 84 -17.98 -19.17 8.97
N PHE A 85 -18.78 -18.96 10.01
CA PHE A 85 -19.38 -20.03 10.81
C PHE A 85 -20.34 -20.94 10.02
N MET A 86 -20.80 -20.51 8.84
CA MET A 86 -21.65 -21.32 7.97
C MET A 86 -20.87 -22.36 7.16
N ASN A 87 -19.54 -22.25 7.11
CA ASN A 87 -18.68 -23.15 6.37
C ASN A 87 -17.98 -24.11 7.34
N GLU A 88 -18.04 -25.40 7.05
CA GLU A 88 -17.33 -26.43 7.84
C GLU A 88 -15.85 -26.51 7.48
N LYS A 89 -15.47 -26.13 6.25
CA LYS A 89 -14.10 -26.19 5.74
C LYS A 89 -13.79 -25.09 4.74
N VAL A 90 -12.50 -24.76 4.61
CA VAL A 90 -12.00 -23.93 3.52
C VAL A 90 -11.97 -24.77 2.23
N TRP A 91 -12.33 -24.16 1.11
CA TRP A 91 -12.46 -24.87 -0.17
C TRP A 91 -11.10 -25.29 -0.76
N ILE A 92 -10.05 -24.53 -0.46
CA ILE A 92 -8.67 -24.80 -0.87
C ILE A 92 -7.95 -25.61 0.21
N LYS A 93 -7.23 -26.66 -0.21
CA LYS A 93 -6.43 -27.48 0.69
C LYS A 93 -5.19 -26.73 1.16
N ALA A 94 -4.64 -27.09 2.31
CA ALA A 94 -3.48 -26.41 2.89
C ALA A 94 -2.28 -26.42 1.92
N GLU A 95 -2.02 -27.56 1.28
CA GLU A 95 -0.91 -27.74 0.32
C GLU A 95 -1.07 -26.93 -0.98
N ASP A 96 -2.30 -26.54 -1.32
CA ASP A 96 -2.60 -25.74 -2.52
C ASP A 96 -2.60 -24.22 -2.22
N GLN A 97 -2.50 -23.81 -0.95
CA GLN A 97 -2.44 -22.39 -0.58
C GLN A 97 -1.13 -21.74 -1.03
N LYS A 98 -1.20 -20.46 -1.37
CA LYS A 98 -0.02 -19.69 -1.74
C LYS A 98 0.83 -19.40 -0.51
N LEU A 99 2.14 -19.59 -0.66
CA LEU A 99 3.13 -19.17 0.32
C LEU A 99 3.27 -17.65 0.35
N CYS A 100 3.36 -17.11 1.56
CA CYS A 100 3.92 -15.78 1.77
C CYS A 100 5.39 -15.92 2.18
N TYR A 101 6.15 -14.85 2.04
CA TYR A 101 7.56 -14.83 2.43
C TYR A 101 7.86 -13.62 3.30
N ILE A 102 8.80 -13.76 4.23
CA ILE A 102 9.29 -12.66 5.05
C ILE A 102 10.71 -12.32 4.63
N THR A 103 10.96 -11.02 4.49
CA THR A 103 12.31 -10.43 4.39
C THR A 103 12.37 -9.19 5.28
N HIS A 104 13.52 -8.54 5.35
CA HIS A 104 13.76 -7.41 6.25
C HIS A 104 14.47 -6.26 5.53
N THR A 105 14.12 -5.03 5.90
CA THR A 105 14.85 -3.86 5.42
C THR A 105 16.29 -3.85 5.92
N THR A 106 17.19 -3.25 5.14
CA THR A 106 18.60 -3.05 5.50
C THR A 106 18.84 -1.62 5.96
N ALA A 107 20.02 -1.36 6.54
CA ALA A 107 20.39 0.01 6.93
C ALA A 107 20.44 0.99 5.73
N ALA A 108 20.66 0.49 4.51
CA ALA A 108 20.70 1.29 3.30
C ALA A 108 19.36 2.02 3.02
N ILE A 109 18.23 1.46 3.47
CA ILE A 109 16.93 2.11 3.32
C ILE A 109 16.89 3.46 4.03
N GLU A 110 17.58 3.58 5.16
CA GLU A 110 17.56 4.80 5.95
C GLU A 110 18.26 5.93 5.23
N SER A 111 19.42 5.64 4.62
CA SER A 111 20.15 6.63 3.83
C SER A 111 19.29 7.14 2.67
N ILE A 112 18.65 6.22 1.92
CA ILE A 112 17.76 6.60 0.81
C ILE A 112 16.62 7.51 1.30
N VAL A 113 15.97 7.16 2.42
CA VAL A 113 14.88 7.97 2.98
C VAL A 113 15.39 9.33 3.45
N LYS A 114 16.49 9.36 4.22
CA LYS A 114 17.04 10.58 4.84
C LYS A 114 17.56 11.57 3.79
N ASP A 115 18.25 11.08 2.77
CA ASP A 115 18.79 11.91 1.69
C ASP A 115 17.67 12.52 0.82
N ASN A 116 16.51 11.85 0.77
CA ASN A 116 15.38 12.23 -0.09
C ASN A 116 14.16 12.75 0.70
N ILE A 117 14.34 13.20 1.96
CA ILE A 117 13.26 13.83 2.74
C ILE A 117 12.66 15.04 2.00
N HIS A 118 13.47 15.75 1.21
CA HIS A 118 13.07 16.96 0.52
C HIS A 118 12.00 16.76 -0.54
N VAL A 119 11.92 15.58 -1.16
CA VAL A 119 10.87 15.21 -2.11
C VAL A 119 9.65 14.57 -1.43
N ASN A 120 9.73 14.22 -0.15
CA ASN A 120 8.64 13.63 0.62
C ASN A 120 7.70 14.69 1.19
N ARG A 121 6.92 15.30 0.29
CA ARG A 121 5.88 16.29 0.65
C ARG A 121 4.89 15.74 1.70
N HIS A 122 4.61 14.44 1.66
CA HIS A 122 3.75 13.73 2.62
C HIS A 122 4.23 13.82 4.08
N VAL A 123 5.54 13.77 4.29
CA VAL A 123 6.16 13.80 5.63
C VAL A 123 6.20 15.23 6.16
N ARG A 124 6.39 16.21 5.27
CA ARG A 124 6.49 17.63 5.61
C ARG A 124 5.14 18.30 5.86
N GLU A 125 4.12 17.93 5.09
CA GLU A 125 2.78 18.50 5.23
C GLU A 125 2.03 17.75 6.35
N GLU A 126 1.96 18.37 7.53
CA GLU A 126 1.09 18.05 8.67
C GLU A 126 -0.40 18.20 8.30
N VAL A 127 -0.86 17.49 7.27
CA VAL A 127 -2.27 17.13 7.20
C VAL A 127 -2.47 16.15 8.34
N ARG A 128 -3.43 16.43 9.24
CA ARG A 128 -3.88 15.59 10.36
C ARG A 128 -4.23 14.17 9.89
N GLY A 129 -3.20 13.38 9.62
CA GLY A 129 -3.29 11.98 9.29
C GLY A 129 -3.50 11.19 10.58
N PRO A 130 -3.96 9.94 10.48
CA PRO A 130 -3.97 9.05 11.63
C PRO A 130 -2.58 9.03 12.28
N ARG A 131 -2.52 8.97 13.64
CA ARG A 131 -1.25 8.92 14.40
C ARG A 131 -0.32 7.83 13.88
N TYR A 132 -0.88 6.75 13.35
CA TYR A 132 -0.19 5.67 12.67
C TYR A 132 -0.06 5.97 11.17
N CYS A 133 1.13 6.42 10.74
CA CYS A 133 1.48 6.46 9.33
C CYS A 133 2.24 5.18 8.98
N PRO A 134 1.68 4.29 8.14
CA PRO A 134 2.32 3.00 7.84
C PRO A 134 3.48 3.11 6.85
N SER A 135 3.80 4.32 6.37
CA SER A 135 4.82 4.54 5.33
C SER A 135 6.21 4.19 5.83
N ILE A 136 7.04 3.60 4.97
CA ILE A 136 8.40 3.23 5.31
C ILE A 136 9.24 4.45 5.69
N GLU A 137 9.01 5.59 5.02
CA GLU A 137 9.68 6.85 5.34
C GLU A 137 9.32 7.33 6.74
N SER A 138 8.04 7.24 7.11
CA SER A 138 7.56 7.61 8.44
C SER A 138 8.10 6.68 9.53
N LYS A 139 8.19 5.37 9.24
CA LYS A 139 8.77 4.38 10.15
C LYS A 139 10.26 4.64 10.39
N VAL A 140 11.03 4.85 9.33
CA VAL A 140 12.46 5.16 9.40
C VAL A 140 12.73 6.45 10.17
N LEU A 141 11.95 7.51 9.93
CA LEU A 141 12.15 8.79 10.61
C LEU A 141 11.79 8.74 12.11
N ARG A 142 10.79 7.93 12.48
CA ARG A 142 10.36 7.79 13.89
C ARG A 142 11.17 6.75 14.66
N PHE A 143 11.63 5.71 13.99
CA PHE A 143 12.25 4.52 14.60
C PHE A 143 13.56 4.15 13.90
N GLY A 144 14.43 5.15 13.71
CA GLY A 144 15.75 4.95 13.09
C GLY A 144 16.60 3.90 13.83
N GLY A 145 17.49 3.27 13.09
CA GLY A 145 18.35 2.17 13.52
C GLY A 145 17.66 0.81 13.59
N ARG A 146 16.39 0.69 13.19
CA ARG A 146 15.63 -0.57 13.27
C ARG A 146 15.46 -1.21 11.90
N LYS A 147 15.56 -2.54 11.85
CA LYS A 147 15.08 -3.33 10.72
C LYS A 147 13.56 -3.41 10.78
N HIS A 148 12.92 -3.32 9.62
CA HIS A 148 11.48 -3.48 9.49
C HIS A 148 11.19 -4.76 8.71
N GLN A 149 10.26 -5.56 9.24
CA GLN A 149 9.78 -6.76 8.57
C GLN A 149 8.94 -6.38 7.34
N VAL A 150 9.12 -7.13 6.26
CA VAL A 150 8.39 -7.00 5.00
C VAL A 150 7.79 -8.35 4.67
N TRP A 151 6.50 -8.39 4.41
CA TRP A 151 5.82 -9.57 3.89
C TRP A 151 5.69 -9.46 2.38
N LEU A 152 6.10 -10.49 1.66
CA LEU A 152 5.92 -10.66 0.24
C LEU A 152 4.70 -11.54 0.02
N GLU A 153 3.57 -10.90 -0.29
CA GLU A 153 2.25 -11.53 -0.37
C GLU A 153 1.81 -11.65 -1.84
N PRO A 154 1.46 -12.84 -2.36
CA PRO A 154 0.91 -12.97 -3.70
C PRO A 154 -0.46 -12.29 -3.83
N GLU A 155 -0.68 -11.45 -4.86
CA GLU A 155 -1.99 -10.78 -5.08
C GLU A 155 -3.09 -11.74 -5.58
N GLY A 156 -2.76 -12.98 -5.97
CA GLY A 156 -3.76 -13.97 -6.37
C GLY A 156 -3.18 -15.32 -6.78
N MET A 157 -4.06 -16.30 -7.01
CA MET A 157 -3.65 -17.66 -7.40
C MET A 157 -2.95 -17.70 -8.77
N ASN A 158 -3.42 -16.88 -9.71
CA ASN A 158 -2.99 -16.82 -11.10
C ASN A 158 -2.35 -15.46 -11.43
N SER A 159 -1.72 -14.82 -10.45
CA SER A 159 -1.09 -13.51 -10.58
C SER A 159 0.40 -13.61 -10.30
N ASP A 160 1.22 -13.04 -11.18
CA ASP A 160 2.66 -12.91 -10.97
C ASP A 160 3.01 -11.61 -10.22
N ILE A 161 2.03 -11.00 -9.54
CA ILE A 161 2.22 -9.78 -8.77
C ILE A 161 2.37 -10.11 -7.29
N ILE A 162 3.41 -9.52 -6.70
CA ILE A 162 3.72 -9.58 -5.27
C ILE A 162 3.48 -8.21 -4.64
N TYR A 163 2.77 -8.21 -3.51
CA TYR A 163 2.53 -7.07 -2.65
C TYR A 163 3.53 -7.11 -1.48
N PRO A 164 4.52 -6.18 -1.43
CA PRO A 164 5.51 -6.13 -0.35
C PRO A 164 4.95 -5.30 0.83
N ASN A 165 4.08 -5.93 1.61
CA ASN A 165 3.44 -5.32 2.76
C ASN A 165 4.49 -4.84 3.79
N GLY A 166 4.32 -3.62 4.25
CA GLY A 166 5.29 -2.92 5.10
C GLY A 166 6.09 -1.83 4.39
N LEU A 167 6.09 -1.81 3.04
CA LEU A 167 6.85 -0.86 2.21
C LEU A 167 6.01 0.23 1.52
N SER A 168 4.86 0.61 2.08
CA SER A 168 4.11 1.77 1.56
C SER A 168 5.02 3.00 1.50
N CYS A 169 5.07 3.68 0.36
CA CYS A 169 5.93 4.84 0.17
C CYS A 169 5.33 5.84 -0.83
N THR A 170 5.78 7.09 -0.74
CA THR A 170 5.48 8.18 -1.68
C THR A 170 6.69 8.62 -2.47
N LEU A 171 7.85 7.99 -2.33
CA LEU A 171 9.04 8.41 -3.06
C LEU A 171 8.78 8.44 -4.58
N PRO A 172 9.48 9.29 -5.34
CA PRO A 172 9.58 9.18 -6.79
C PRO A 172 9.90 7.74 -7.23
N GLU A 173 9.36 7.31 -8.37
CA GLU A 173 9.42 5.93 -8.83
C GLU A 173 10.84 5.38 -8.90
N GLU A 174 11.80 6.16 -9.41
CA GLU A 174 13.21 5.79 -9.49
C GLU A 174 13.84 5.55 -8.11
N LEU A 175 13.39 6.28 -7.10
CA LEU A 175 13.84 6.10 -5.72
C LEU A 175 13.15 4.91 -5.06
N GLN A 176 11.91 4.60 -5.42
CA GLN A 176 11.25 3.38 -4.98
C GLN A 176 12.00 2.14 -5.48
N VAL A 177 12.38 2.11 -6.77
CA VAL A 177 13.15 1.00 -7.33
C VAL A 177 14.48 0.83 -6.58
N LYS A 178 15.22 1.92 -6.35
CA LYS A 178 16.46 1.87 -5.57
C LYS A 178 16.22 1.33 -4.16
N LEU A 179 15.18 1.83 -3.48
CA LEU A 179 14.81 1.40 -2.13
C LEU A 179 14.50 -0.09 -2.08
N ILE A 180 13.66 -0.59 -2.99
CA ILE A 180 13.27 -2.01 -3.05
C ILE A 180 14.49 -2.89 -3.25
N ARG A 181 15.40 -2.51 -4.15
CA ARG A 181 16.59 -3.29 -4.47
C ARG A 181 17.66 -3.32 -3.36
N THR A 182 17.45 -2.61 -2.25
CA THR A 182 18.30 -2.73 -1.05
C THR A 182 17.89 -3.87 -0.12
N ILE A 183 16.76 -4.51 -0.37
CA ILE A 183 16.17 -5.53 0.50
C ILE A 183 16.60 -6.92 0.02
N PRO A 184 17.04 -7.82 0.92
CA PRO A 184 17.46 -9.17 0.56
C PRO A 184 16.37 -9.93 -0.20
N GLY A 185 16.74 -10.51 -1.34
CA GLY A 185 15.87 -11.22 -2.27
C GLY A 185 15.20 -10.32 -3.32
N LEU A 186 15.29 -9.00 -3.16
CA LEU A 186 14.66 -8.01 -4.06
C LEU A 186 15.69 -7.22 -4.90
N GLU A 187 16.96 -7.63 -4.91
CA GLU A 187 18.07 -6.89 -5.55
C GLU A 187 17.84 -6.68 -7.05
N LYS A 188 17.12 -7.62 -7.69
CA LYS A 188 16.74 -7.60 -9.10
C LYS A 188 15.25 -7.40 -9.32
N ALA A 189 14.49 -7.06 -8.27
CA ALA A 189 13.05 -6.95 -8.38
C ALA A 189 12.65 -5.88 -9.42
N ASP A 190 11.67 -6.25 -10.23
CA ASP A 190 11.01 -5.40 -11.21
C ASP A 190 9.76 -4.81 -10.59
N VAL A 191 9.72 -3.48 -10.53
CA VAL A 191 8.56 -2.73 -10.04
C VAL A 191 7.57 -2.57 -11.19
N VAL A 192 6.46 -3.31 -11.13
CA VAL A 192 5.41 -3.31 -12.15
C VAL A 192 4.50 -2.09 -12.01
N ARG A 193 4.26 -1.66 -10.76
CA ARG A 193 3.48 -0.45 -10.46
C ARG A 193 4.12 0.28 -9.28
N PRO A 194 4.32 1.61 -9.35
CA PRO A 194 4.83 2.36 -8.22
C PRO A 194 3.85 2.38 -7.05
N GLY A 195 4.40 2.48 -5.84
CA GLY A 195 3.68 2.85 -4.63
C GLY A 195 3.19 4.29 -4.72
N LEU A 196 2.10 4.57 -4.02
CA LEU A 196 1.48 5.88 -4.06
C LEU A 196 0.72 6.17 -2.79
N PHE A 197 0.41 7.44 -2.59
CA PHE A 197 -0.56 7.85 -1.59
C PHE A 197 -1.82 8.41 -2.23
N LEU A 198 -2.94 8.06 -1.62
CA LEU A 198 -4.25 8.56 -1.98
C LEU A 198 -4.72 9.49 -0.87
N PHE A 199 -5.08 10.72 -1.28
CA PHE A 199 -5.54 11.80 -0.43
C PHE A 199 -7.00 12.12 -0.69
#